data_AF-A0A4V3AA08-F1
#
_entry.id   AF-A0A4V3AA08-F1
#
_cell.length_a   1.000
_cell.length_b   1.000
_cell.length_c   1.000
_cell.angle_alpha   90.00
_cell.angle_beta   90.00
_cell.angle_gamma   90.00
#
_symmetry.space_group_name_H-M   'P 1'
#
loop_
_entity.id
_entity.type
_entity.pdbx_description
1 polymer ?
#
loop_
_entity_poly.entity_id
_entity_poly.type
_entity_poly.pdbx_seq_one_letter_code
_entity_poly.pdbx_strand_id
1 'polypeptide(L)'
;MTKEFQAQIRGATDDEAALRAALADADIAPMLMVLVQLTGDLTILDEVAPHIHGAWSFLESVPEPLKQKVRDRLVDALKDYAVADRPPPRLPHAEVLQRMMSGGVGQMVPEEYIPLLVEETQLGEEDTRAVHWQRDPARLAIRDFKVIVIGAGIAGLCTAIRLKEMGIPFEILEKNETGSCSTRGEDGLALERGTNSLIGVGAAPRRGADDRAHR
;
A
#
# COMPACT_ATOMS: atom_id res chain seq x y z
N MET A 1 11.93 2.95 4.50
CA MET A 1 10.55 3.30 4.87
C MET A 1 10.48 4.57 5.71
N THR A 2 10.91 4.62 6.98
CA THR A 2 10.73 5.83 7.83
C THR A 2 11.36 7.12 7.27
N LYS A 3 12.61 7.05 6.76
CA LYS A 3 13.28 8.24 6.17
C LYS A 3 12.63 8.72 4.87
N GLU A 4 12.09 7.80 4.09
CA GLU A 4 11.44 8.09 2.81
C GLU A 4 10.07 8.72 3.03
N PHE A 5 9.29 8.16 3.97
CA PHE A 5 8.03 8.76 4.42
C PHE A 5 8.24 10.18 4.94
N GLN A 6 9.26 10.41 5.78
CA GLN A 6 9.56 11.74 6.29
C GLN A 6 9.94 12.74 5.18
N ALA A 7 10.72 12.31 4.19
CA ALA A 7 11.03 13.15 3.04
C ALA A 7 9.78 13.49 2.22
N GLN A 8 8.87 12.53 2.02
CA GLN A 8 7.60 12.75 1.32
C GLN A 8 6.70 13.73 2.06
N ILE A 9 6.53 13.58 3.37
CA ILE A 9 5.69 14.46 4.19
C ILE A 9 6.24 15.89 4.21
N ARG A 10 7.56 16.06 4.36
CA ARG A 10 8.19 17.40 4.31
C ARG A 10 7.99 18.03 2.93
N GLY A 11 8.31 17.31 1.85
CA GLY A 11 8.10 17.80 0.49
C GLY A 11 6.64 18.17 0.19
N ALA A 12 5.68 17.41 0.73
CA ALA A 12 4.26 17.71 0.58
C ALA A 12 3.79 18.92 1.42
N THR A 13 4.46 19.24 2.53
CA THR A 13 4.07 20.32 3.44
C THR A 13 4.87 21.61 3.24
N ASP A 14 5.93 21.58 2.43
CA ASP A 14 6.77 22.73 2.09
C ASP A 14 5.98 23.82 1.32
N ASP A 15 5.01 23.43 0.49
CA ASP A 15 4.07 24.32 -0.19
C ASP A 15 2.62 23.99 0.22
N GLU A 16 2.13 24.68 1.25
CA GLU A 16 0.77 24.50 1.74
C GLU A 16 -0.29 24.87 0.69
N ALA A 17 -0.04 25.84 -0.18
CA ALA A 17 -1.01 26.23 -1.19
C ALA A 17 -1.19 25.11 -2.23
N ALA A 18 -0.09 24.50 -2.66
CA ALA A 18 -0.11 23.33 -3.53
C ALA A 18 -0.77 22.11 -2.84
N LEU A 19 -0.46 21.87 -1.56
CA LEU A 19 -1.09 20.79 -0.78
C LEU A 19 -2.61 20.97 -0.69
N ARG A 20 -3.06 22.19 -0.37
CA ARG A 20 -4.50 22.49 -0.28
C ARG A 20 -5.20 22.36 -1.62
N ALA A 21 -4.56 22.75 -2.71
CA ALA A 21 -5.10 22.55 -4.06
C ALA A 21 -5.24 21.05 -4.38
N ALA A 22 -4.23 20.23 -4.07
CA ALA A 22 -4.30 18.78 -4.27
C ALA A 22 -5.40 18.12 -3.43
N LEU A 23 -5.59 18.55 -2.18
CA LEU A 23 -6.66 18.04 -1.30
C LEU A 23 -8.06 18.54 -1.70
N ALA A 24 -8.16 19.62 -2.47
CA ALA A 24 -9.44 20.09 -2.99
C ALA A 24 -10.00 19.12 -4.05
N ASP A 25 -9.11 18.55 -4.88
CA ASP A 25 -9.44 17.63 -5.97
C ASP A 25 -9.52 16.15 -5.52
N ALA A 26 -9.12 15.85 -4.28
CA ALA A 26 -9.13 14.50 -3.74
C ALA A 26 -10.51 14.06 -3.23
N ASP A 27 -10.79 12.76 -3.33
CA ASP A 27 -12.03 12.16 -2.83
C ASP A 27 -12.08 12.17 -1.29
N ILE A 28 -13.26 12.47 -0.74
CA ILE A 28 -13.44 12.64 0.71
C ILE A 28 -13.23 11.36 1.51
N ALA A 29 -13.65 10.21 0.98
CA ALA A 29 -13.54 8.92 1.66
C ALA A 29 -12.07 8.49 1.91
N PRO A 30 -11.17 8.44 0.91
CA PRO A 30 -9.76 8.13 1.17
C PRO A 30 -9.07 9.19 2.02
N MET A 31 -9.38 10.48 1.86
CA MET A 31 -8.85 11.52 2.75
C MET A 31 -9.21 11.29 4.21
N LEU A 32 -10.46 10.90 4.48
CA LEU A 32 -10.92 10.55 5.83
C LEU A 32 -10.15 9.36 6.39
N MET A 33 -9.91 8.31 5.58
CA MET A 33 -9.13 7.15 6.01
C MET A 33 -7.69 7.54 6.40
N VAL A 34 -7.04 8.38 5.59
CA VAL A 34 -5.70 8.87 5.87
C VAL A 34 -5.68 9.71 7.15
N LEU A 35 -6.64 10.63 7.31
CA LEU A 35 -6.76 11.45 8.51
C LEU A 35 -6.89 10.60 9.77
N VAL A 36 -7.76 9.58 9.74
CA VAL A 36 -7.96 8.66 10.86
C VAL A 36 -6.70 7.84 11.14
N GLN A 37 -5.97 7.37 10.12
CA GLN A 37 -4.71 6.66 10.34
C GLN A 37 -3.64 7.55 10.98
N LEU A 38 -3.52 8.81 10.54
CA LEU A 38 -2.53 9.74 11.06
C LEU A 38 -2.83 10.17 12.49
N THR A 39 -4.10 10.40 12.83
CA THR A 39 -4.50 11.02 14.09
C THR A 39 -5.03 10.04 15.13
N GLY A 40 -5.57 8.89 14.71
CA GLY A 40 -6.35 7.99 15.55
C GLY A 40 -7.72 8.55 15.98
N ASP A 41 -8.12 9.72 15.49
CA ASP A 41 -9.38 10.37 15.86
C ASP A 41 -10.56 9.75 15.09
N LEU A 42 -11.39 8.96 15.78
CA LEU A 42 -12.60 8.37 15.18
C LEU A 42 -13.81 9.30 15.24
N THR A 43 -13.76 10.44 15.94
CA THR A 43 -14.93 11.33 16.00
C THR A 43 -15.22 11.95 14.65
N ILE A 44 -14.17 12.30 13.87
CA ILE A 44 -14.36 12.80 12.51
C ILE A 44 -14.93 11.73 11.57
N LEU A 45 -14.59 10.45 11.79
CA LEU A 45 -15.18 9.34 11.06
C LEU A 45 -16.68 9.24 11.35
N ASP A 46 -17.06 9.32 12.63
CA ASP A 46 -18.46 9.24 13.06
C ASP A 46 -19.29 10.43 12.54
N GLU A 47 -18.68 11.60 12.34
CA GLU A 47 -19.33 12.77 11.73
C GLU A 47 -19.53 12.63 10.21
N VAL A 48 -18.55 12.06 9.49
CA VAL A 48 -18.57 12.00 8.02
C VAL A 48 -19.26 10.74 7.47
N ALA A 49 -19.12 9.60 8.15
CA ALA A 49 -19.66 8.31 7.71
C ALA A 49 -21.17 8.30 7.38
N PRO A 50 -22.06 9.02 8.12
CA PRO A 50 -23.49 9.09 7.78
C PRO A 50 -23.79 9.71 6.41
N HIS A 51 -22.82 10.40 5.82
CA HIS A 51 -22.94 11.06 4.52
C HIS A 51 -22.30 10.24 3.38
N ILE A 52 -21.74 9.06 3.65
CA ILE A 52 -21.19 8.15 2.65
C ILE A 52 -22.19 7.03 2.42
N HIS A 53 -22.58 6.80 1.16
CA HIS A 53 -23.63 5.86 0.76
C HIS A 53 -23.11 4.75 -0.18
N GLY A 54 -21.81 4.75 -0.48
CA GLY A 54 -21.18 3.74 -1.32
C GLY A 54 -19.69 3.98 -1.52
N ALA A 55 -19.04 3.03 -2.19
CA ALA A 55 -17.58 3.05 -2.42
C ALA A 55 -17.12 4.02 -3.52
N TRP A 56 -18.04 4.64 -4.27
CA TRP A 56 -17.72 5.55 -5.36
C TRP A 56 -17.86 7.01 -4.91
N SER A 57 -17.01 7.90 -5.43
CA SER A 57 -16.97 9.31 -5.04
C SER A 57 -18.26 10.08 -5.29
N PHE A 58 -19.11 9.64 -6.22
CA PHE A 58 -20.43 10.24 -6.47
C PHE A 58 -21.54 9.68 -5.55
N LEU A 59 -21.23 8.73 -4.68
CA LEU A 59 -22.15 8.12 -3.71
C LEU A 59 -21.93 8.71 -2.30
N GLU A 60 -21.65 10.00 -2.22
CA GLU A 60 -21.52 10.74 -0.97
C GLU A 60 -22.35 12.03 -1.01
N SER A 61 -22.76 12.49 0.17
CA SER A 61 -23.53 13.71 0.38
C SER A 61 -22.95 14.55 1.51
N VAL A 62 -21.63 14.54 1.66
CA VAL A 62 -20.88 15.24 2.71
C VAL A 62 -21.01 16.74 2.46
N PRO A 63 -21.52 17.53 3.42
CA PRO A 63 -21.61 18.98 3.26
C PRO A 63 -20.23 19.62 3.07
N GLU A 64 -20.12 20.65 2.22
CA GLU A 64 -18.85 21.34 1.96
C GLU A 64 -18.15 21.85 3.24
N PRO A 65 -18.85 22.39 4.26
CA PRO A 65 -18.20 22.77 5.52
C PRO A 65 -17.53 21.59 6.25
N LEU A 66 -18.11 20.39 6.13
CA LEU A 66 -17.56 19.18 6.73
C LEU A 66 -16.38 18.65 5.91
N LYS A 67 -16.45 18.72 4.57
CA LYS A 67 -15.29 18.45 3.69
C LYS A 67 -14.12 19.37 4.02
N GLN A 68 -14.39 20.68 4.19
CA GLN A 68 -13.38 21.65 4.55
C GLN A 68 -12.75 21.33 5.91
N LYS A 69 -13.57 20.96 6.92
CA LYS A 69 -13.07 20.50 8.22
C LYS A 69 -12.13 19.30 8.10
N VAL A 70 -12.43 18.32 7.25
CA VAL A 70 -11.54 17.16 6.99
C VAL A 70 -10.23 17.61 6.35
N ARG A 71 -10.29 18.47 5.32
CA ARG A 71 -9.09 18.99 4.63
C ARG A 71 -8.19 19.77 5.60
N ASP A 72 -8.76 20.67 6.39
CA ASP A 72 -8.00 21.48 7.36
C ASP A 72 -7.31 20.60 8.40
N ARG A 73 -8.04 19.64 8.98
CA ARG A 73 -7.47 18.68 9.94
C ARG A 73 -6.38 17.82 9.32
N LEU A 74 -6.52 17.41 8.06
CA LEU A 74 -5.51 16.62 7.37
C LEU A 74 -4.23 17.44 7.11
N VAL A 75 -4.36 18.70 6.68
CA VAL A 75 -3.21 19.60 6.54
C VAL A 75 -2.48 19.77 7.88
N ASP A 76 -3.22 19.99 8.96
CA ASP A 76 -2.64 20.14 10.30
C ASP A 76 -1.93 18.86 10.76
N ALA A 77 -2.53 17.70 10.53
CA ALA A 77 -1.93 16.40 10.85
C ALA A 77 -0.63 16.17 10.05
N LEU A 78 -0.63 16.45 8.75
CA LEU A 78 0.58 16.29 7.91
C LEU A 78 1.71 17.22 8.37
N LYS A 79 1.39 18.47 8.73
CA LYS A 79 2.36 19.41 9.30
C LYS A 79 2.91 18.96 10.65
N ASP A 80 2.06 18.45 11.54
CA ASP A 80 2.51 17.89 12.82
C ASP A 80 3.48 16.73 12.59
N TYR A 81 3.18 15.84 11.64
CA TYR A 81 4.08 14.74 11.25
C TYR A 81 5.43 15.24 10.69
N ALA A 82 5.42 16.32 9.91
CA ALA A 82 6.62 16.93 9.35
C ALA A 82 7.52 17.57 10.43
N VAL A 83 6.91 18.24 11.41
CA VAL A 83 7.62 18.96 12.48
C VAL A 83 8.12 17.98 13.56
N ALA A 84 7.28 17.05 13.98
CA ALA A 84 7.58 16.12 15.07
C ALA A 84 8.40 14.89 14.62
N ASP A 85 8.72 14.76 13.34
CA ASP A 85 9.48 13.64 12.75
C ASP A 85 8.90 12.26 13.12
N ARG A 86 7.55 12.17 13.14
CA ARG A 86 6.83 10.95 13.54
C ARG A 86 7.06 9.79 12.57
N PRO A 87 7.17 8.54 13.03
CA PRO A 87 7.18 7.41 12.12
C PRO A 87 5.84 7.31 11.35
N PRO A 88 5.80 6.59 10.21
CA PRO A 88 4.54 6.25 9.55
C PRO A 88 3.52 5.68 10.55
N PRO A 89 2.22 5.96 10.37
CA PRO A 89 1.19 5.38 11.22
C PRO A 89 1.23 3.85 11.13
N ARG A 90 1.00 3.18 12.26
CA ARG A 90 0.89 1.72 12.29
C ARG A 90 -0.48 1.29 11.78
N LEU A 91 -0.57 0.03 11.34
CA LEU A 91 -1.85 -0.60 11.03
C LEU A 91 -2.78 -0.48 12.26
N PRO A 92 -4.00 0.07 12.10
CA PRO A 92 -4.99 0.09 13.18
C PRO A 92 -5.39 -1.33 13.61
N HIS A 93 -5.87 -1.47 14.85
CA HIS A 93 -6.48 -2.74 15.29
C HIS A 93 -7.67 -3.12 14.41
N ALA A 94 -7.93 -4.43 14.27
CA ALA A 94 -8.95 -4.97 13.37
C ALA A 94 -10.33 -4.29 13.53
N GLU A 95 -10.76 -4.03 14.75
CA GLU A 95 -12.02 -3.33 15.06
C GLU A 95 -12.05 -1.90 14.51
N VAL A 96 -10.93 -1.17 14.64
CA VAL A 96 -10.80 0.19 14.12
C VAL A 96 -10.79 0.17 12.60
N LEU A 97 -10.05 -0.78 12.01
CA LEU A 97 -10.00 -0.97 10.56
C LEU A 97 -11.39 -1.31 10.00
N GLN A 98 -12.17 -2.15 10.69
CA GLN A 98 -13.55 -2.45 10.30
C GLN A 98 -14.45 -1.21 10.32
N ARG A 99 -14.34 -0.38 11.37
CA ARG A 99 -15.08 0.89 11.47
C ARG A 99 -14.71 1.84 10.34
N MET A 100 -13.42 2.02 10.09
CA MET A 100 -12.90 2.85 9.00
C MET A 100 -13.48 2.40 7.66
N MET A 101 -13.38 1.11 7.36
CA MET A 101 -13.85 0.56 6.09
C MET A 101 -15.36 0.68 5.95
N SER A 102 -16.11 0.37 7.01
CA SER A 102 -17.57 0.50 7.01
C SER A 102 -18.00 1.95 6.77
N GLY A 103 -17.34 2.91 7.39
CA GLY A 103 -17.57 4.33 7.15
C GLY A 103 -17.16 4.77 5.73
N GLY A 104 -16.06 4.23 5.20
CA GLY A 104 -15.57 4.53 3.86
C GLY A 104 -16.44 3.99 2.72
N VAL A 105 -17.23 2.94 2.96
CA VAL A 105 -18.16 2.38 1.96
C VAL A 105 -19.64 2.64 2.27
N GLY A 106 -19.96 3.28 3.39
CA GLY A 106 -21.34 3.60 3.79
C GLY A 106 -22.19 2.40 4.25
N GLN A 107 -21.58 1.25 4.51
CA GLN A 107 -22.27 0.03 4.93
C GLN A 107 -21.40 -0.80 5.87
N MET A 108 -22.03 -1.66 6.68
CA MET A 108 -21.29 -2.56 7.56
C MET A 108 -20.43 -3.52 6.74
N VAL A 109 -19.11 -3.48 6.95
CA VAL A 109 -18.17 -4.45 6.41
C VAL A 109 -18.05 -5.62 7.39
N PRO A 110 -18.38 -6.86 6.98
CA PRO A 110 -18.23 -8.02 7.85
C PRO A 110 -16.77 -8.24 8.28
N GLU A 111 -16.56 -8.74 9.50
CA GLU A 111 -15.21 -8.92 10.08
C GLU A 111 -14.31 -9.88 9.27
N GLU A 112 -14.91 -10.83 8.55
CA GLU A 112 -14.23 -11.77 7.65
C GLU A 112 -13.49 -11.10 6.49
N TYR A 113 -13.84 -9.86 6.13
CA TYR A 113 -13.14 -9.11 5.08
C TYR A 113 -11.88 -8.41 5.59
N ILE A 114 -11.69 -8.29 6.91
CA ILE A 114 -10.54 -7.56 7.47
C ILE A 114 -9.19 -8.21 7.11
N PRO A 115 -9.01 -9.54 7.21
CA PRO A 115 -7.77 -10.18 6.76
C PRO A 115 -7.48 -9.93 5.27
N LEU A 116 -8.51 -10.03 4.41
CA LEU A 116 -8.39 -9.76 2.98
C LEU A 116 -7.94 -8.31 2.73
N LEU A 117 -8.48 -7.35 3.46
CA LEU A 117 -8.13 -5.93 3.31
C LEU A 117 -6.69 -5.65 3.76
N VAL A 118 -6.24 -6.24 4.87
CA VAL A 118 -4.85 -6.12 5.30
C VAL A 118 -3.90 -6.69 4.25
N GLU A 119 -4.28 -7.81 3.64
CA GLU A 119 -3.53 -8.44 2.55
C GLU A 119 -3.50 -7.58 1.27
N GLU A 120 -4.63 -7.03 0.83
CA GLU A 120 -4.72 -6.22 -0.39
C GLU A 120 -4.07 -4.84 -0.26
N THR A 121 -4.20 -4.21 0.92
CA THR A 121 -3.62 -2.88 1.16
C THR A 121 -2.14 -2.93 1.52
N GLN A 122 -1.64 -4.11 1.92
CA GLN A 122 -0.26 -4.33 2.37
C GLN A 122 0.17 -3.37 3.50
N LEU A 123 -0.80 -2.93 4.30
CA LEU A 123 -0.58 -2.02 5.45
C LEU A 123 -0.02 -2.75 6.68
N GLY A 124 -0.01 -4.08 6.68
CA GLY A 124 0.58 -4.89 7.75
C GLY A 124 2.11 -4.90 7.72
N GLU A 125 2.73 -5.23 8.86
CA GLU A 125 4.18 -5.39 8.95
C GLU A 125 4.69 -6.67 8.26
N GLU A 126 3.81 -7.66 8.08
CA GLU A 126 4.11 -8.94 7.45
C GLU A 126 3.55 -8.98 6.01
N ASP A 127 4.36 -9.45 5.05
CA ASP A 127 3.86 -9.85 3.73
C ASP A 127 3.11 -11.16 3.92
N THR A 128 1.78 -11.10 4.04
CA THR A 128 0.92 -12.29 4.19
C THR A 128 1.00 -13.24 3.00
N ARG A 129 1.48 -12.76 1.85
CA ARG A 129 1.73 -13.55 0.65
C ARG A 129 3.18 -14.01 0.53
N ALA A 130 4.02 -13.72 1.53
CA ALA A 130 5.38 -14.21 1.56
C ALA A 130 5.37 -15.74 1.60
N VAL A 131 6.32 -16.31 0.85
CA VAL A 131 6.44 -17.76 0.83
C VAL A 131 7.18 -18.21 2.07
N HIS A 132 6.46 -18.92 2.94
CA HIS A 132 7.04 -19.62 4.08
C HIS A 132 7.09 -21.11 3.81
N TRP A 133 8.30 -21.67 3.78
CA TRP A 133 8.48 -23.11 3.67
C TRP A 133 7.91 -23.82 4.91
N GLN A 134 6.95 -24.72 4.71
CA GLN A 134 6.40 -25.54 5.80
C GLN A 134 7.39 -26.59 6.32
N ARG A 135 8.41 -26.93 5.52
CA ARG A 135 9.47 -27.88 5.83
C ARG A 135 10.82 -27.26 5.50
N ASP A 136 11.87 -27.69 6.19
CA ASP A 136 13.22 -27.20 5.93
C ASP A 136 13.60 -27.38 4.44
N PRO A 137 13.76 -26.27 3.68
CA PRO A 137 14.08 -26.33 2.26
C PRO A 137 15.46 -26.96 1.99
N ALA A 138 16.37 -26.96 2.97
CA ALA A 138 17.67 -27.62 2.84
C ALA A 138 17.56 -29.14 2.68
N ARG A 139 16.43 -29.74 3.06
CA ARG A 139 16.14 -31.17 2.90
C ARG A 139 15.44 -31.50 1.59
N LEU A 140 15.08 -30.49 0.80
CA LEU A 140 14.45 -30.64 -0.50
C LEU A 140 15.50 -30.51 -1.60
N ALA A 141 15.41 -31.34 -2.63
CA ALA A 141 16.26 -31.25 -3.82
C ALA A 141 15.83 -30.09 -4.74
N ILE A 142 15.75 -28.87 -4.19
CA ILE A 142 15.19 -27.68 -4.85
C ILE A 142 15.93 -27.36 -6.15
N ARG A 143 17.24 -27.57 -6.18
CA ARG A 143 18.08 -27.32 -7.36
C ARG A 143 17.82 -28.28 -8.51
N ASP A 144 17.27 -29.45 -8.22
CA ASP A 144 16.96 -30.49 -9.22
C ASP A 144 15.54 -30.31 -9.79
N PHE A 145 14.76 -29.37 -9.24
CA PHE A 145 13.40 -29.07 -9.66
C PHE A 145 13.35 -27.78 -10.47
N LYS A 146 13.20 -27.89 -11.80
CA LYS A 146 13.10 -26.74 -12.70
C LYS A 146 11.64 -26.46 -13.08
N VAL A 147 11.21 -25.21 -12.94
CA VAL A 147 9.86 -24.75 -13.32
C VAL A 147 9.92 -23.97 -14.63
N ILE A 148 8.97 -24.22 -15.53
CA ILE A 148 8.78 -23.40 -16.73
C ILE A 148 7.52 -22.56 -16.53
N VAL A 149 7.64 -21.23 -16.60
CA VAL A 149 6.53 -20.27 -16.55
C VAL A 149 6.22 -19.86 -17.99
N ILE A 150 4.97 -19.99 -18.42
CA ILE A 150 4.53 -19.60 -19.76
C ILE A 150 3.76 -18.28 -19.65
N GLY A 151 4.31 -17.22 -20.25
CA GLY A 151 3.80 -15.85 -20.22
C GLY A 151 4.59 -14.93 -19.28
N ALA A 152 5.01 -13.78 -19.77
CA ALA A 152 5.69 -12.71 -19.02
C ALA A 152 4.77 -11.50 -18.75
N GLY A 153 3.47 -11.76 -18.55
CA GLY A 153 2.53 -10.80 -18.00
C GLY A 153 2.68 -10.64 -16.48
N ILE A 154 1.82 -9.83 -15.85
CA ILE A 154 1.85 -9.59 -14.39
C ILE A 154 1.87 -10.91 -13.59
N ALA A 155 0.99 -11.85 -13.91
CA ALA A 155 0.93 -13.15 -13.23
C ALA A 155 2.23 -13.97 -13.39
N GLY A 156 2.83 -13.96 -14.58
CA GLY A 156 4.08 -14.67 -14.85
C GLY A 156 5.27 -14.08 -14.11
N LEU A 157 5.36 -12.74 -14.06
CA LEU A 157 6.40 -12.04 -13.31
C LEU A 157 6.24 -12.23 -11.80
N CYS A 158 5.02 -12.13 -11.26
CA CYS A 158 4.75 -12.43 -9.85
C CYS A 158 5.14 -13.87 -9.50
N THR A 159 4.81 -14.84 -10.36
CA THR A 159 5.21 -16.24 -10.18
C THR A 159 6.73 -16.39 -10.16
N ALA A 160 7.43 -15.75 -11.10
CA ALA A 160 8.89 -15.77 -11.17
C ALA A 160 9.56 -15.14 -9.93
N ILE A 161 9.00 -14.05 -9.40
CA ILE A 161 9.48 -13.43 -8.15
C ILE A 161 9.34 -14.42 -7.00
N ARG A 162 8.19 -15.07 -6.83
CA ARG A 162 7.99 -16.06 -5.75
C ARG A 162 8.89 -17.30 -5.92
N LEU A 163 9.10 -17.79 -7.14
CA LEU A 163 10.06 -18.87 -7.43
C LEU A 163 11.50 -18.48 -7.06
N LYS A 164 11.88 -17.23 -7.36
CA LYS A 164 13.18 -16.67 -6.99
C LYS A 164 13.35 -16.58 -5.47
N GLU A 165 12.34 -16.09 -4.75
CA GLU A 165 12.33 -16.02 -3.28
C GLU A 165 12.47 -17.41 -2.65
N MET A 166 11.85 -18.44 -3.26
CA MET A 166 11.98 -19.84 -2.87
C MET A 166 13.33 -20.48 -3.25
N GLY A 167 14.14 -19.83 -4.09
CA GLY A 167 15.38 -20.41 -4.63
C GLY A 167 15.17 -21.55 -5.62
N ILE A 168 13.96 -21.71 -6.17
CA ILE A 168 13.62 -22.73 -7.18
C ILE A 168 14.11 -22.25 -8.55
N PRO A 169 14.93 -23.03 -9.29
CA PRO A 169 15.29 -22.71 -10.66
C PRO A 169 14.07 -22.61 -11.57
N PHE A 170 13.98 -21.55 -12.37
CA PHE A 170 12.88 -21.39 -13.33
C PHE A 170 13.32 -20.73 -14.63
N GLU A 171 12.49 -20.90 -15.66
CA GLU A 171 12.62 -20.25 -16.96
C GLU A 171 11.26 -19.68 -17.39
N ILE A 172 11.25 -18.47 -17.95
CA ILE A 172 10.02 -17.83 -18.44
C ILE A 172 10.04 -17.89 -19.96
N LEU A 173 8.98 -18.40 -20.56
CA LEU A 173 8.75 -18.42 -22.00
C LEU A 173 7.64 -17.44 -22.35
N GLU A 174 7.93 -16.44 -23.16
CA GLU A 174 6.95 -15.47 -23.66
C GLU A 174 7.00 -15.44 -25.19
N LYS A 175 5.81 -15.34 -25.81
CA LYS A 175 5.67 -15.31 -27.26
C LYS A 175 5.99 -13.93 -27.83
N ASN A 176 5.63 -12.87 -27.11
CA ASN A 176 5.76 -11.50 -27.57
C ASN A 176 7.08 -10.86 -27.09
N GLU A 177 7.63 -9.95 -27.89
CA GLU A 177 8.84 -9.19 -27.49
C GLU A 177 8.58 -8.24 -26.31
N THR A 178 7.31 -7.90 -26.05
CA THR A 178 6.86 -7.10 -24.90
C THR A 178 5.69 -7.80 -24.20
N GLY A 179 5.76 -7.96 -22.88
CA GLY A 179 4.66 -8.48 -22.07
C GLY A 179 3.41 -7.60 -22.17
N SER A 180 2.23 -8.14 -21.85
CA SER A 180 0.95 -7.43 -21.97
C SER A 180 0.83 -6.12 -21.15
N CYS A 181 1.74 -5.90 -20.21
CA CYS A 181 1.81 -4.72 -19.35
C CYS A 181 2.84 -3.67 -19.83
N SER A 182 3.24 -3.70 -21.11
CA SER A 182 4.04 -2.63 -21.71
C SER A 182 3.13 -1.50 -22.21
N THR A 183 3.11 -0.35 -21.55
CA THR A 183 2.70 0.89 -22.21
C THR A 183 3.83 1.29 -23.16
N ARG A 184 3.54 1.38 -24.46
CA ARG A 184 4.50 1.87 -25.46
C ARG A 184 4.73 3.37 -25.22
N GLY A 185 5.85 3.73 -24.61
CA GLY A 185 6.42 5.08 -24.72
C GLY A 185 7.30 5.18 -25.97
N GLU A 186 7.37 6.35 -26.59
CA GLU A 186 8.04 6.59 -27.88
C GLU A 186 9.56 6.33 -27.89
N ASP A 187 10.20 6.16 -26.73
CA ASP A 187 11.65 5.91 -26.60
C ASP A 187 12.04 4.51 -26.08
N GLY A 188 11.09 3.57 -26.00
CA GLY A 188 11.36 2.21 -25.56
C GLY A 188 11.44 2.06 -24.03
N LEU A 189 10.59 1.18 -23.49
CA LEU A 189 10.48 0.78 -22.08
C LEU A 189 10.23 1.91 -21.08
N ALA A 190 8.95 2.27 -20.88
CA ALA A 190 8.50 2.93 -19.67
C ALA A 190 7.81 1.90 -18.76
N LEU A 191 8.43 1.55 -17.64
CA LEU A 191 7.69 1.03 -16.50
C LEU A 191 7.09 2.28 -15.83
N GLU A 192 5.76 2.41 -15.80
CA GLU A 192 5.12 3.54 -15.14
C GLU A 192 5.44 3.48 -13.64
N ARG A 193 6.43 4.26 -13.19
CA ARG A 193 6.62 4.58 -11.78
C ARG A 193 5.70 5.74 -11.43
N GLY A 194 4.39 5.50 -11.55
CA GLY A 194 3.41 6.42 -11.01
C GLY A 194 3.50 6.41 -9.48
N THR A 195 3.31 7.57 -8.86
CA THR A 195 3.26 7.75 -7.40
C THR A 195 2.11 6.98 -6.72
N ASN A 196 1.19 6.40 -7.51
CA ASN A 196 0.16 5.43 -7.09
C ASN A 196 0.60 3.98 -7.36
N SER A 197 1.83 3.61 -7.00
CA SER A 197 2.29 2.22 -7.11
C SER A 197 1.68 1.36 -5.99
N LEU A 198 0.41 0.97 -6.14
CA LEU A 198 -0.15 -0.21 -5.45
C LEU A 198 0.60 -1.50 -5.87
N ILE A 199 1.40 -1.44 -6.93
CA ILE A 199 2.33 -2.50 -7.35
C ILE A 199 3.76 -2.08 -7.01
N GLY A 200 4.01 -1.84 -5.72
CA GLY A 200 5.35 -1.75 -5.16
C GLY A 200 5.70 -3.09 -4.50
N VAL A 201 6.56 -3.90 -5.10
CA VAL A 201 7.07 -5.11 -4.43
C VAL A 201 8.01 -4.66 -3.32
N GLY A 202 7.50 -4.60 -2.09
CA GLY A 202 8.27 -4.30 -0.90
C GLY A 202 9.39 -5.33 -0.71
N ALA A 203 10.60 -5.01 -1.16
CA ALA A 203 11.77 -5.80 -0.82
C ALA A 203 12.02 -5.64 0.68
N ALA A 204 11.75 -6.70 1.46
CA ALA A 204 12.09 -6.75 2.86
C ALA A 204 13.59 -6.42 3.06
N PRO A 205 13.98 -5.57 4.02
CA PRO A 205 15.38 -5.26 4.25
C PRO A 205 16.11 -6.53 4.69
N ARG A 206 17.18 -6.88 3.96
CA ARG A 206 18.09 -7.96 4.34
C ARG A 206 18.64 -7.66 5.74
N ARG A 207 18.25 -8.46 6.75
CA ARG A 207 18.97 -8.48 8.02
C ARG A 207 20.39 -8.95 7.72
N GLY A 208 21.35 -8.04 7.88
CA GLY A 208 22.77 -8.36 7.77
C GLY A 208 23.15 -9.39 8.82
N ALA A 209 23.74 -10.50 8.38
CA ALA A 209 24.49 -11.37 9.25
C ALA A 209 25.77 -10.62 9.67
N ASP A 210 25.80 -10.11 10.90
CA ASP A 210 27.04 -9.77 11.61
C ASP A 210 27.64 -11.09 12.06
N ASP A 211 28.60 -11.62 11.29
CA ASP A 211 29.44 -12.74 11.71
C ASP A 211 30.85 -12.21 12.00
N ARG A 212 30.97 -11.55 13.15
CA ARG A 212 32.25 -11.33 13.83
C ARG A 212 32.63 -12.61 14.55
N ALA A 213 33.37 -13.47 13.85
CA ALA A 213 34.16 -14.53 14.48
C ALA A 213 35.63 -14.09 14.54
N HIS A 214 36.08 -13.86 15.77
CA HIS A 214 37.47 -13.63 16.14
C HIS A 214 38.43 -14.70 15.59
N ARG A 215 39.53 -14.24 14.99
CA ARG A 215 40.88 -14.78 15.18
C ARG A 215 41.84 -13.62 15.42
#